data_AF-A0A851M6L5-F1
#
_entry.id   AF-A0A851M6L5-F1
#
_cell.length_a   1.000
_cell.length_b   1.000
_cell.length_c   1.000
_cell.angle_alpha   90.00
_cell.angle_beta   90.00
_cell.angle_gamma   90.00
#
_symmetry.space_group_name_H-M   'P 1'
#
loop_
_entity.id
_entity.type
_entity.pdbx_description
1 polymer ?
#
loop_
_entity_poly.entity_id
_entity_poly.type
_entity_poly.pdbx_seq_one_letter_code
_entity_poly.pdbx_strand_id
1 'polypeptide(L)' 'MRNQIIRLQAVAELITNQTASALGMAVIQHRQTRAAVYQNRLALDYLLAEERGVCGKF' A
#
# COMPACT_ATOMS: atom_id res chain seq x y z
N MET A 1 -16.79 28.01 -26.76
CA MET A 1 -17.82 27.09 -26.22
C MET A 1 -17.57 25.63 -26.62
N ARG A 2 -18.06 25.10 -27.75
CA ARG A 2 -17.98 23.65 -28.07
C ARG A 2 -16.56 23.07 -28.16
N ASN A 3 -15.62 23.81 -28.76
CA ASN A 3 -14.22 23.38 -28.90
C ASN A 3 -13.47 23.36 -27.54
N GLN A 4 -13.84 24.25 -26.61
CA GLN A 4 -13.28 24.22 -25.25
C GLN A 4 -13.77 23.01 -24.46
N ILE A 5 -15.05 22.64 -24.59
CA ILE A 5 -15.63 21.46 -23.93
C ILE A 5 -14.95 20.17 -24.39
N ILE A 6 -14.73 20.01 -25.71
CA ILE A 6 -14.03 18.83 -26.26
C ILE A 6 -12.60 18.71 -25.70
N ARG A 7 -11.87 19.83 -25.61
CA ARG A 7 -10.51 19.85 -25.03
C ARG A 7 -10.52 19.50 -23.54
N LEU A 8 -11.46 20.03 -22.78
CA LEU A 8 -11.60 19.72 -21.35
C LEU A 8 -11.91 18.23 -21.13
N GLN A 9 -12.76 17.64 -21.98
CA GLN A 9 -13.12 16.23 -21.90
C GLN A 9 -11.92 15.31 -22.19
N ALA A 10 -11.11 15.64 -23.21
CA ALA A 10 -9.88 14.91 -23.50
C ALA A 10 -8.85 15.00 -22.36
N VAL A 11 -8.71 16.18 -21.73
CA VAL A 11 -7.83 16.35 -20.57
C VAL A 11 -8.34 15.55 -19.37
N ALA A 12 -9.65 15.53 -19.12
CA ALA A 12 -10.24 14.74 -18.05
C ALA A 12 -10.02 13.23 -18.26
N GLU A 13 -10.19 12.73 -19.48
CA GLU A 13 -9.86 11.33 -19.82
C GLU A 13 -8.39 11.00 -19.60
N LEU A 14 -7.48 11.89 -20.00
CA LEU A 14 -6.05 11.71 -19.78
C LEU A 14 -5.71 11.62 -18.29
N ILE A 15 -6.17 12.59 -17.50
CA ILE A 15 -5.90 12.65 -16.06
C ILE A 15 -6.50 11.44 -15.35
N THR A 16 -7.74 11.07 -15.67
CA THR A 16 -8.41 9.92 -15.03
C THR A 16 -7.70 8.60 -15.34
N ASN A 17 -7.24 8.40 -16.59
CA ASN A 17 -6.48 7.21 -16.97
C ASN A 17 -5.12 7.12 -16.23
N GLN A 18 -4.36 8.22 -16.23
CA GLN A 18 -3.09 8.30 -15.51
C GLN A 18 -3.27 8.09 -14.00
N THR A 19 -4.33 8.67 -13.43
CA THR A 19 -4.66 8.51 -12.02
C THR A 19 -5.03 7.07 -11.69
N ALA A 20 -5.82 6.40 -12.53
CA ALA A 20 -6.18 5.00 -12.34
C ALA A 20 -4.95 4.08 -12.36
N SER A 21 -4.00 4.33 -13.27
CA SER A 21 -2.73 3.59 -13.33
C SER A 21 -1.89 3.79 -12.06
N ALA A 22 -1.73 5.05 -11.63
CA ALA A 22 -0.98 5.38 -10.42
C ALA A 22 -1.61 4.76 -9.16
N LEU A 23 -2.94 4.80 -9.05
CA LEU A 23 -3.67 4.15 -7.96
C LEU A 23 -3.50 2.63 -7.99
N GLY A 24 -3.49 2.02 -9.18
CA GLY A 24 -3.21 0.59 -9.33
C GLY A 24 -1.83 0.20 -8.75
N MET A 25 -0.79 0.97 -9.09
CA MET A 25 0.55 0.76 -8.53
C MET A 25 0.58 0.99 -7.00
N ALA A 26 -0.09 2.03 -6.51
CA ALA A 26 -0.17 2.32 -5.08
C ALA A 26 -0.86 1.19 -4.30
N VAL A 27 -1.92 0.58 -4.84
CA VAL A 27 -2.60 -0.57 -4.23
C VAL A 27 -1.67 -1.78 -4.15
N ILE A 28 -0.92 -2.07 -5.21
CA ILE A 28 0.05 -3.17 -5.22
C ILE A 28 1.11 -2.94 -4.14
N GLN A 29 1.71 -1.76 -4.11
CA GLN A 29 2.73 -1.40 -3.12
C GLN A 29 2.18 -1.51 -1.69
N HIS A 30 1.00 -0.95 -1.44
CA HIS A 30 0.36 -1.00 -0.13
C HIS A 30 0.07 -2.43 0.33
N ARG A 31 -0.35 -3.33 -0.57
CA ARG A 31 -0.53 -4.75 -0.25
C ARG A 31 0.80 -5.41 0.14
N GLN A 32 1.87 -5.17 -0.62
CA GLN A 32 3.19 -5.71 -0.32
C GLN A 32 3.73 -5.21 1.02
N THR A 33 3.63 -3.91 1.29
CA THR A 33 4.04 -3.31 2.57
C THR A 33 3.25 -3.88 3.73
N ARG A 34 1.92 -4.00 3.60
CA ARG A 34 1.08 -4.61 4.65
C ARG A 34 1.47 -6.05 4.93
N ALA A 35 1.73 -6.84 3.88
CA ALA A 35 2.17 -8.22 4.05
C ALA A 35 3.51 -8.29 4.80
N ALA A 36 4.50 -7.47 4.43
CA ALA A 36 5.79 -7.42 5.10
C ALA A 36 5.66 -7.01 6.58
N VAL A 37 4.87 -5.97 6.89
CA VAL A 37 4.62 -5.54 8.27
C VAL A 37 3.94 -6.65 9.08
N TYR A 38 2.97 -7.34 8.49
CA TYR A 38 2.28 -8.44 9.16
C TYR A 38 3.22 -9.62 9.46
N GLN A 39 4.08 -9.99 8.51
CA GLN A 39 5.09 -11.03 8.72
C GLN A 39 6.08 -10.64 9.83
N ASN A 40 6.56 -9.40 9.83
CA ASN A 40 7.43 -8.90 10.89
C ASN A 40 6.75 -8.94 12.25
N ARG A 41 5.45 -8.62 12.31
CA ARG A 41 4.67 -8.68 13.55
C ARG A 41 4.58 -10.11 14.08
N LEU A 42 4.27 -11.08 13.22
CA LEU A 42 4.21 -12.49 13.62
C LEU A 42 5.57 -13.00 14.12
N ALA A 43 6.65 -12.68 13.42
CA ALA A 43 8.00 -13.06 13.84
C ALA A 43 8.37 -12.44 15.19
N LEU A 44 8.03 -11.16 15.40
CA LEU A 44 8.26 -10.49 16.67
C LEU A 44 7.42 -11.10 17.80
N ASP A 45 6.15 -11.41 17.56
CA ASP A 45 5.28 -12.04 18.57
C ASP A 45 5.80 -13.44 18.96
N TYR A 46 6.36 -14.20 18.01
CA TYR A 46 7.04 -15.47 18.29
C TYR A 46 8.28 -15.29 19.17
N LEU A 47 9.18 -14.38 18.79
CA LEU A 47 10.41 -14.12 19.56
C LEU A 47 10.09 -13.64 20.98
N LEU A 48 9.10 -12.75 21.13
CA LEU A 48 8.69 -12.27 22.46
C LEU A 48 8.08 -13.37 23.33
N ALA A 49 7.39 -14.35 22.74
CA ALA A 49 6.87 -15.50 23.47
C ALA A 49 8.01 -16.43 23.95
N GLU A 50 9.05 -16.61 23.13
CA GLU A 50 10.24 -17.39 23.46
C GLU A 50 11.08 -16.71 24.57
N GLU A 51 11.34 -15.40 24.42
CA GLU A 51 12.15 -14.60 25.35
C GLU A 51 11.48 -14.41 26.73
N ARG A 52 10.15 -14.46 26.82
CA ARG A 52 9.44 -14.48 28.12
C ARG A 52 9.77 -15.72 28.96
N GLY A 53 10.24 -16.81 28.36
CA GLY A 53 10.76 -17.98 29.08
C GLY A 53 12.24 -17.88 29.48
N VAL A 54 12.99 -16.98 28.86
CA VAL A 54 14.44 -16.77 29.08
C VAL A 54 14.68 -15.71 30.17
N CYS A 55 13.88 -14.64 30.19
CA CYS A 55 13.99 -13.55 31.18
C CYS A 55 13.56 -13.94 32.62
N GLY A 56 13.04 -15.16 32.83
CA GLY A 56 12.75 -15.72 34.15
C GLY A 56 13.82 -16.69 34.69
N LYS A 57 14.91 -16.92 33.96
CA LYS A 57 15.98 -17.87 34.33
C LYS A 57 17.16 -17.25 35.11
N PHE A 58 17.11 -15.96 35.43
CA PHE A 58 18.09 -15.28 36.28
C PHE A 58 17.40 -14.44 37.34
#